data_AF-E1QU93-F1
#
_entry.id   AF-E1QU93-F1
#
_cell.length_a   1.000
_cell.length_b   1.000
_cell.length_c   1.000
_cell.angle_alpha   90.00
_cell.angle_beta   90.00
_cell.angle_gamma   90.00
#
_symmetry.space_group_name_H-M   'P 1'
#
loop_
_entity.id
_entity.type
_entity.pdbx_description
1 polymer ?
#
loop_
_entity_poly.entity_id
_entity_poly.type
_entity_poly.pdbx_seq_one_letter_code
_entity_poly.pdbx_strand_id
1 'polypeptide(L)'
;MSSEEIINKARELVIKLRTAEELVRSGKLDDGIKLFREATKEAKEAKLFDNYIAIIRRVRRLINETRARQARSAAKQETKAGEGKA
;
A
#
# COMPACT_ATOMS: atom_id res chain seq x y z
N MET A 1 -9.04 -1.31 -26.65
CA MET A 1 -8.47 -2.50 -25.97
C MET A 1 -9.30 -3.69 -26.36
N SER A 2 -8.64 -4.76 -26.78
CA SER A 2 -9.27 -6.07 -26.95
C SER A 2 -9.63 -6.66 -25.58
N SER A 3 -10.52 -7.65 -25.55
CA SER A 3 -10.85 -8.36 -24.32
C SER A 3 -9.62 -9.01 -23.67
N GLU A 4 -8.67 -9.48 -24.47
CA GLU A 4 -7.43 -10.10 -24.01
C GLU A 4 -6.51 -9.10 -23.31
N GLU A 5 -6.38 -7.88 -23.84
CA GLU A 5 -5.62 -6.81 -23.20
C GLU A 5 -6.23 -6.42 -21.84
N ILE A 6 -7.56 -6.37 -21.73
CA ILE A 6 -8.25 -6.06 -20.47
C ILE A 6 -7.98 -7.16 -19.43
N ILE A 7 -8.05 -8.43 -19.85
CA ILE A 7 -7.78 -9.57 -18.97
C ILE A 7 -6.33 -9.55 -18.47
N ASN A 8 -5.37 -9.26 -19.34
CA ASN A 8 -3.97 -9.18 -18.95
C ASN A 8 -3.71 -8.03 -17.97
N LYS A 9 -4.25 -6.84 -18.25
CA LYS A 9 -4.16 -5.70 -17.32
C LYS A 9 -4.81 -5.99 -15.97
N ALA A 10 -5.97 -6.65 -15.97
CA ALA A 10 -6.65 -7.07 -14.75
C ALA A 10 -5.79 -8.01 -13.90
N ARG A 11 -5.12 -9.00 -14.51
CA ARG A 11 -4.22 -9.92 -13.82
C ARG A 11 -3.01 -9.20 -13.24
N GLU A 12 -2.35 -8.37 -14.05
CA GLU A 12 -1.19 -7.58 -13.61
C GLU A 12 -1.54 -6.66 -12.44
N LEU A 13 -2.70 -5.99 -12.51
CA LEU A 13 -3.17 -5.10 -11.47
C LEU A 13 -3.36 -5.84 -10.14
N VAL A 14 -3.97 -7.03 -10.16
CA VAL A 14 -4.14 -7.86 -8.96
C VAL A 14 -2.79 -8.27 -8.37
N ILE A 15 -1.82 -8.64 -9.22
CA ILE A 15 -0.47 -8.99 -8.78
C ILE A 15 0.17 -7.79 -8.08
N LYS A 16 0.20 -6.62 -8.72
CA LYS A 16 0.80 -5.41 -8.14
C LYS A 16 0.16 -5.02 -6.81
N LEU A 17 -1.17 -5.09 -6.70
CA LEU A 17 -1.89 -4.78 -5.45
C LEU A 17 -1.53 -5.76 -4.32
N ARG A 18 -1.40 -7.06 -4.62
CA ARG A 18 -1.00 -8.07 -3.62
C ARG A 18 0.46 -7.92 -3.22
N THR A 19 1.36 -7.71 -4.17
CA THR A 19 2.78 -7.45 -3.89
C THR A 19 2.94 -6.19 -3.04
N ALA A 20 2.17 -5.13 -3.32
CA ALA A 20 2.17 -3.94 -2.47
C ALA A 20 1.72 -4.25 -1.04
N GLU A 21 0.69 -5.08 -0.86
CA GLU A 21 0.25 -5.54 0.46
C GLU A 21 1.36 -6.30 1.21
N GLU A 22 2.05 -7.22 0.53
CA GLU A 22 3.16 -8.01 1.09
C GLU A 22 4.37 -7.15 1.46
N LEU A 23 4.72 -6.15 0.64
CA LEU A 23 5.78 -5.19 0.95
C LEU A 23 5.46 -4.40 2.22
N VAL A 24 4.22 -3.94 2.37
CA VAL A 24 3.80 -3.22 3.60
C VAL A 24 3.85 -4.14 4.82
N ARG A 25 3.44 -5.41 4.68
CA ARG A 25 3.48 -6.39 5.78
C ARG A 25 4.89 -6.79 6.17
N SER A 26 5.82 -6.84 5.22
CA SER A 26 7.24 -7.18 5.46
C SER A 26 8.07 -6.00 6.02
N GLY A 27 7.43 -4.86 6.29
CA GLY A 27 8.10 -3.67 6.83
C GLY A 27 8.70 -2.75 5.77
N LYS A 28 8.65 -3.13 4.49
CA LYS A 28 9.06 -2.29 3.35
C LYS A 28 7.95 -1.32 2.96
N LEU A 29 7.59 -0.44 3.90
CA LEU A 29 6.44 0.45 3.77
C LEU A 29 6.53 1.36 2.53
N ASP A 30 7.68 1.98 2.29
CA ASP A 30 7.85 2.94 1.19
C ASP A 30 7.75 2.27 -0.18
N ASP A 31 8.37 1.10 -0.35
CA ASP A 31 8.27 0.30 -1.58
C ASP A 31 6.81 -0.13 -1.83
N GLY A 32 6.13 -0.60 -0.77
CA GLY A 32 4.72 -0.98 -0.85
C GLY A 32 3.82 0.19 -1.23
N ILE A 33 4.07 1.40 -0.72
CA ILE A 33 3.33 2.60 -1.08
C ILE A 33 3.58 3.00 -2.55
N LYS A 34 4.83 2.92 -3.01
CA LYS A 34 5.20 3.24 -4.39
C LYS A 34 4.44 2.33 -5.36
N LEU A 35 4.51 1.01 -5.13
CA LEU A 35 3.84 0.02 -5.96
C LEU A 35 2.32 0.14 -5.88
N PHE A 36 1.76 0.39 -4.69
CA PHE A 36 0.32 0.64 -4.54
C PHE A 36 -0.14 1.86 -5.35
N ARG A 37 0.61 2.97 -5.32
CA ARG A 37 0.26 4.18 -6.09
C ARG A 37 0.26 3.91 -7.59
N GLU A 38 1.29 3.22 -8.09
CA GLU A 38 1.39 2.80 -9.50
C GLU A 38 0.18 1.95 -9.90
N ALA A 39 -0.11 0.89 -9.14
CA ALA A 39 -1.26 0.01 -9.39
C ALA A 39 -2.59 0.79 -9.41
N THR A 40 -2.80 1.71 -8.45
CA THR A 40 -4.04 2.50 -8.44
C THR A 40 -4.16 3.49 -9.60
N LYS A 41 -3.04 4.00 -10.12
CA LYS A 41 -3.03 4.86 -11.30
C LYS A 41 -3.39 4.04 -12.55
N GLU A 42 -2.76 2.88 -12.74
CA GLU A 42 -3.04 1.97 -13.84
C GLU A 42 -4.49 1.48 -13.83
N ALA A 43 -5.04 1.18 -12.65
CA ALA A 43 -6.44 0.80 -12.50
C ALA A 43 -7.41 1.88 -13.01
N LYS A 44 -7.10 3.16 -12.78
CA LYS A 44 -7.92 4.28 -13.27
C LYS A 44 -7.81 4.42 -14.78
N GLU A 45 -6.59 4.36 -15.32
CA GLU A 45 -6.32 4.46 -16.75
C GLU A 45 -6.98 3.30 -17.53
N ALA A 46 -7.00 2.10 -16.95
CA ALA A 46 -7.65 0.93 -17.51
C ALA A 46 -9.17 0.87 -17.26
N LYS A 47 -9.76 1.84 -16.54
CA LYS A 47 -11.17 1.83 -16.10
C LYS A 47 -11.56 0.58 -15.29
N LEU A 48 -10.61 0.03 -14.54
CA LEU A 48 -10.78 -1.14 -13.67
C LEU A 48 -10.84 -0.77 -12.18
N PHE A 49 -10.70 0.51 -11.83
CA PHE A 49 -10.60 0.96 -10.44
C PHE A 49 -11.78 0.50 -9.58
N ASP A 50 -13.01 0.64 -10.08
CA ASP A 50 -14.22 0.26 -9.34
C ASP A 50 -14.33 -1.27 -9.18
N ASN A 51 -13.91 -2.04 -10.19
CA ASN A 51 -13.87 -3.51 -10.12
C ASN A 51 -12.96 -4.01 -8.99
N TYR A 52 -11.90 -3.28 -8.67
CA TYR A 52 -10.91 -3.65 -7.66
C TYR A 52 -10.94 -2.77 -6.40
N ILE A 53 -12.01 -1.98 -6.22
CA ILE A 53 -12.10 -0.99 -5.13
C ILE A 53 -11.94 -1.61 -3.74
N ALA A 54 -12.43 -2.84 -3.55
CA ALA A 54 -12.32 -3.55 -2.28
C ALA A 54 -10.87 -3.84 -1.90
N ILE A 55 -10.06 -4.34 -2.86
CA ILE A 55 -8.63 -4.62 -2.66
C ILE A 55 -7.89 -3.30 -2.43
N ILE A 56 -8.16 -2.29 -3.26
CA ILE A 56 -7.53 -0.97 -3.16
C ILE A 56 -7.78 -0.34 -1.77
N ARG A 57 -9.01 -0.40 -1.26
CA ARG A 57 -9.36 0.10 0.07
C ARG A 57 -8.67 -0.67 1.19
N ARG A 58 -8.58 -2.00 1.07
CA ARG A 58 -7.87 -2.85 2.04
C ARG A 58 -6.40 -2.48 2.15
N VAL A 59 -5.69 -2.41 1.02
CA VAL A 59 -4.25 -2.07 1.00
C VAL A 59 -4.03 -0.64 1.50
N ARG A 60 -4.90 0.31 1.13
CA ARG A 60 -4.84 1.68 1.65
C ARG A 60 -5.00 1.73 3.17
N ARG A 61 -5.96 0.98 3.74
CA ARG A 61 -6.15 0.91 5.19
C ARG A 61 -4.90 0.35 5.86
N LEU A 62 -4.33 -0.74 5.34
CA LEU A 62 -3.10 -1.33 5.86
C LEU A 62 -1.93 -0.32 5.86
N ILE A 63 -1.73 0.42 4.77
CA ILE A 63 -0.69 1.46 4.68
C ILE A 63 -0.87 2.51 5.79
N ASN A 64 -2.10 3.00 5.97
CA ASN A 64 -2.39 4.03 6.97
C ASN A 64 -2.16 3.51 8.40
N GLU A 65 -2.58 2.28 8.69
CA GLU A 65 -2.36 1.64 9.99
C GLU A 65 -0.88 1.42 10.27
N THR A 66 -0.10 0.98 9.28
CA THR A 66 1.35 0.78 9.42
C THR A 66 2.08 2.11 9.63
N ARG A 67 1.73 3.17 8.89
CA ARG A 67 2.24 4.53 9.13
C ARG A 67 1.95 5.03 10.53
N ALA A 68 0.70 4.90 10.97
CA ALA A 68 0.30 5.32 12.31
C ALA A 68 1.04 4.56 13.40
N ARG A 69 1.26 3.25 13.22
CA ARG A 69 2.06 2.43 14.13
C ARG A 69 3.53 2.89 14.18
N GLN A 70 4.16 3.10 13.04
CA GLN A 70 5.56 3.58 12.99
C GLN A 70 5.71 4.95 13.65
N ALA A 71 4.80 5.90 13.39
CA ALA A 71 4.81 7.22 14.02
C ALA A 71 4.67 7.15 15.54
N ARG A 72 3.76 6.31 16.06
CA ARG A 72 3.59 6.10 17.50
C ARG A 72 4.83 5.45 18.15
N SER A 73 5.46 4.50 17.46
CA SER A 73 6.68 3.86 17.95
C SER A 73 7.85 4.83 18.03
N ALA A 74 8.01 5.73 17.03
CA ALA A 74 9.03 6.78 17.05
C ALA A 74 8.81 7.75 18.22
N ALA A 75 7.59 8.28 18.38
CA ALA A 75 7.26 9.19 19.48
C ALA A 75 7.51 8.56 20.87
N LYS A 76 7.22 7.27 21.04
CA LYS A 76 7.45 6.56 22.30
C LYS A 76 8.94 6.35 22.62
N GLN A 77 9.79 6.22 21.60
CA GLN A 77 11.24 6.13 21.79
C GLN A 77 11.86 7.48 22.19
N GLU A 78 11.36 8.58 21.64
CA GLU A 78 11.82 9.94 21.98
C GLU A 78 11.52 10.32 23.45
N THR A 79 10.33 10.00 23.97
CA THR A 79 9.99 10.23 25.39
C THR A 79 10.88 9.45 26.36
N LYS A 80 11.25 8.20 26.02
CA LYS A 80 12.12 7.37 26.89
C LYS A 80 13.58 7.81 26.88
N ALA A 81 14.06 8.39 25.77
CA ALA A 81 15.42 8.90 25.66
C ALA A 81 15.60 10.23 26.40
N GLY A 82 14.53 11.03 26.56
CA GLY A 82 14.54 12.28 27.33
C GLY A 82 14.54 12.09 28.85
N GLU A 83 13.87 11.05 29.36
CA GLU A 83 13.77 10.78 30.81
C GLU A 83 15.04 10.18 31.44
N GLY A 84 15.98 9.68 30.63
CA GLY A 84 17.25 9.10 31.11
C GLY A 84 18.40 10.11 31.30
N LYS A 85 18.14 11.41 31.14
CA LYS A 85 19.14 12.49 31.23
C LYS A 85 18.84 13.57 32.29
N ALA A 86 17.85 13.35 33.16
CA ALA A 86 17.52 14.26 34.26
C ALA A 86 18.07 13.74 35.60
#